data_AF-A0A950HUD1-F1
#
_entry.id   AF-A0A950HUD1-F1
#
_cell.length_a   1.000
_cell.length_b   1.000
_cell.length_c   1.000
_cell.angle_alpha   90.00
_cell.angle_beta   90.00
_cell.angle_gamma   90.00
#
_symmetry.space_group_name_H-M   'P 1'
#
loop_
_entity.id
_entity.type
_entity.pdbx_description
1 polymer ?
#
loop_
_entity_poly.entity_id
_entity_poly.type
_entity_poly.pdbx_seq_one_letter_code
_entity_poly.pdbx_strand_id
1 'polypeptide(L)' 'AVSAVNGLSGARVNMVFDPPWDQSRMSDEARVALDMW' A
#
# COMPACT_ATOMS: atom_id res chain seq x y z
N ALA A 1 4.60 -4.45 11.14
CA ALA A 1 3.95 -5.55 10.39
C ALA A 1 2.49 -5.63 10.79
N VAL A 2 1.57 -5.96 9.88
CA VAL A 2 0.11 -6.07 10.18
C VAL A 2 -0.15 -7.09 11.31
N SER A 3 0.68 -8.13 11.40
CA SER A 3 0.65 -9.12 12.47
C SER A 3 0.99 -8.59 13.87
N ALA A 4 1.47 -7.35 14.01
CA ALA A 4 1.80 -6.76 15.31
C ALA A 4 0.58 -6.20 16.07
N VAL A 5 -0.61 -6.21 15.44
CA VAL A 5 -1.85 -5.78 16.09
C VAL A 5 -2.28 -6.82 17.13
N ASN A 6 -2.48 -6.37 18.37
CA ASN A 6 -2.86 -7.23 19.48
C ASN A 6 -4.21 -7.92 19.21
N GLY A 7 -4.29 -9.22 19.53
CA GLY A 7 -5.48 -10.04 19.32
C GLY A 7 -5.60 -10.69 17.94
N LEU A 8 -4.68 -10.44 17.00
CA LEU A 8 -4.64 -11.16 15.73
C LEU A 8 -3.83 -12.47 15.84
N SER A 9 -4.42 -13.57 15.40
CA SER A 9 -3.75 -14.88 15.32
C SER A 9 -2.87 -15.03 14.08
N GLY A 10 -3.09 -14.21 13.05
CA GLY A 10 -2.32 -14.21 11.81
C GLY A 10 -2.87 -13.23 10.78
N ALA A 11 -2.09 -12.93 9.75
CA ALA A 11 -2.49 -12.11 8.61
C ALA A 11 -2.22 -12.86 7.31
N ARG A 12 -3.25 -13.01 6.47
CA ARG A 12 -3.12 -13.59 5.12
C ARG A 12 -3.16 -12.45 4.10
N VAL A 13 -2.09 -12.32 3.31
CA VAL A 13 -1.99 -11.31 2.26
C VAL A 13 -2.37 -11.95 0.93
N ASN A 14 -3.38 -11.40 0.26
CA ASN A 14 -3.72 -11.75 -1.10
C ASN A 14 -3.16 -10.68 -2.03
N MET A 15 -2.06 -11.00 -2.70
CA MET A 15 -1.42 -10.09 -3.65
C MET A 15 -2.14 -10.23 -5.01
N VAL A 16 -2.75 -9.14 -5.48
CA VAL A 16 -3.51 -9.09 -6.73
C VAL A 16 -3.02 -7.91 -7.56
N PHE A 17 -2.89 -8.12 -8.87
CA PHE A 17 -2.36 -7.15 -9.83
C PHE A 17 -3.41 -6.64 -10.82
N ASP A 18 -4.68 -7.02 -10.65
CA ASP A 18 -5.80 -6.62 -11.48
C ASP A 18 -6.87 -5.91 -10.62
N PRO A 19 -7.22 -4.64 -10.90
CA PRO A 19 -6.58 -3.77 -11.89
C PRO A 19 -5.13 -3.46 -11.50
N PRO A 20 -4.24 -3.20 -12.47
CA PRO A 20 -2.88 -2.81 -12.17
C PRO A 20 -2.90 -1.53 -11.35
N TRP A 21 -1.93 -1.41 -10.45
CA TRP A 21 -1.74 -0.17 -9.72
C TRP A 21 -1.27 0.91 -10.70
N ASP A 22 -1.84 2.11 -10.57
CA ASP A 22 -1.50 3.28 -11.36
C ASP A 22 -1.16 4.45 -10.43
N GLN A 23 -0.39 5.41 -10.94
CA GLN A 23 0.09 6.57 -10.17
C GLN A 23 -1.03 7.54 -9.75
N SER A 24 -2.24 7.43 -10.32
CA SER A 24 -3.39 8.24 -9.86
C SER A 24 -3.79 7.87 -8.42
N ARG A 25 -3.42 6.66 -7.97
CA ARG A 25 -3.68 6.16 -6.61
C ARG A 25 -2.70 6.68 -5.55
N MET A 26 -1.68 7.46 -5.93
CA MET A 26 -0.78 8.11 -4.97
C MET A 26 -1.39 9.40 -4.41
N SER A 27 -1.09 9.70 -3.15
CA SER A 27 -1.36 11.02 -2.58
C SER A 27 -0.36 12.07 -3.12
N ASP A 28 -0.68 13.34 -2.97
CA ASP A 28 0.17 14.43 -3.45
C ASP A 28 1.50 14.49 -2.69
N GLU A 29 1.48 14.17 -1.39
CA GLU A 29 2.69 14.10 -0.56
C GLU A 29 3.64 13.00 -1.05
N ALA A 30 3.09 11.86 -1.48
CA ALA A 30 3.88 10.77 -2.04
C ALA A 30 4.50 11.12 -3.40
N ARG A 31 3.81 11.91 -4.23
CA ARG A 31 4.35 12.43 -5.50
C ARG A 31 5.52 13.39 -5.27
N VAL A 32 5.39 14.30 -4.30
CA VAL A 32 6.45 15.26 -3.96
C VAL A 32 7.68 14.57 -3.40
N ALA A 33 7.50 13.59 -2.50
CA ALA A 33 8.63 12.86 -1.90
C ALA A 33 9.46 12.05 -2.91
N LEU A 34 8.88 11.74 -4.08
CA LEU A 34 9.52 11.01 -5.17
C LEU A 34 10.02 11.93 -6.30
N ASP A 35 10.03 13.25 -6.10
CA ASP A 35 10.47 14.26 -7.08
C ASP A 35 9.74 14.16 -8.44
N MET A 36 8.44 13.82 -8.40
CA MET A 36 7.60 13.56 -9.58
C MET A 36 6.80 14.81 -10.05
N TRP A 37 7.46 15.97 -10.15
CA TRP A 37 6.87 17.18 -10.74
C TRP A 37 7.11 17.27 -12.26
#